data_AF-A0A9J7DZS5-F1
#
_entry.id   AF-A0A9J7DZS5-F1
#
_cell.length_a   1.000
_cell.length_b   1.000
_cell.length_c   1.000
_cell.angle_alpha   90.00
_cell.angle_beta   90.00
_cell.angle_gamma   90.00
#
_symmetry.space_group_name_H-M   'P 1'
#
loop_
_entity.id
_entity.type
_entity.pdbx_description
1 polymer ?
#
loop_
_entity_poly.entity_id
_entity_poly.type
_entity_poly.pdbx_seq_one_letter_code
_entity_poly.pdbx_strand_id
1 'polypeptide(L)'
;MPGLIGIGEFIEETREDYSSPTTSTFVSRMPQCRQTISALEECRVRSGKFLPILHHNVLKSRLSHYQLLNSSSTEVNITVNVAPTSYGSLRLSLHVRLALEQLFALGFSEKDVDDVKGIFADTNLYLLSATVLIASCHLLFDFLAFKNDVSFWRRKRSLAGLSARTVLWRAFSQLVIFFYLLDEMTSLLVLIPAGISAIIELWKVTKVLHLRVSFSGWRLSVWRDTSADAGEKSTAKADAEAMKYLSMLLYPLCIAGAIYSLVYEPHKSWYSWALHSIVNGVYAFGFLFMLPQLFVNYRLRSVAALPWRAFMYKAFNTFIDDIFAFIITMPTAHRVACFRDDLVFLVYLYQRW
;
A
#
# COMPACT_ATOMS: atom_id res chain seq x y z
N MET A 1 -39.20 3.10 10.61
CA MET A 1 -38.73 4.39 11.15
C MET A 1 -38.43 4.17 12.62
N PRO A 2 -37.29 4.64 13.17
CA PRO A 2 -37.06 4.54 14.61
C PRO A 2 -38.13 5.39 15.33
N GLY A 3 -38.81 4.82 16.32
CA GLY A 3 -39.86 5.52 17.05
C GLY A 3 -39.26 6.61 17.94
N LEU A 4 -39.72 7.85 17.77
CA LEU A 4 -39.43 8.96 18.69
C LEU A 4 -40.65 9.15 19.59
N ILE A 5 -40.44 9.50 20.86
CA ILE A 5 -41.53 9.78 21.81
C ILE A 5 -41.60 11.28 22.09
N GLY A 6 -42.81 11.85 22.07
CA GLY A 6 -43.02 13.25 22.45
C GLY A 6 -42.87 13.47 23.96
N ILE A 7 -42.58 14.70 24.39
CA ILE A 7 -42.43 15.02 25.83
C ILE A 7 -43.75 14.82 26.60
N GLY A 8 -44.89 15.23 26.02
CA GLY A 8 -46.20 15.02 26.64
C GLY A 8 -46.56 13.54 26.78
N GLU A 9 -46.25 12.77 25.74
CA GLU A 9 -46.47 11.32 25.69
C GLU A 9 -45.57 10.56 26.68
N PHE A 10 -44.32 11.00 26.85
CA PHE A 10 -43.43 10.48 27.90
C PHE A 10 -43.99 10.76 29.30
N ILE A 11 -44.51 11.95 29.55
CA ILE A 11 -45.11 12.30 30.85
C ILE A 11 -46.35 11.45 31.13
N GLU A 12 -47.20 11.24 30.13
CA GLU A 12 -48.38 10.37 30.24
C GLU A 12 -47.97 8.92 30.54
N GLU A 13 -47.03 8.35 29.79
CA GLU A 13 -46.54 6.99 30.02
C GLU A 13 -45.87 6.81 31.38
N THR A 14 -45.09 7.80 31.84
CA THR A 14 -44.46 7.75 33.17
C THR A 14 -45.51 7.85 34.28
N ARG A 15 -46.57 8.62 34.04
CA ARG A 15 -47.68 8.76 34.99
C ARG A 15 -48.52 7.50 35.04
N GLU A 16 -48.79 6.87 33.90
CA GLU A 16 -49.47 5.58 33.81
C GLU A 16 -48.67 4.47 34.47
N ASP A 17 -47.34 4.43 34.29
CA ASP A 17 -46.44 3.50 34.98
C ASP A 17 -46.53 3.63 36.50
N TYR A 18 -46.61 4.87 36.99
CA TYR A 18 -46.75 5.15 38.41
C TYR A 18 -48.16 4.80 38.94
N SER A 19 -49.22 5.12 38.20
CA SER A 19 -50.60 4.92 38.66
C SER A 19 -51.13 3.50 38.43
N SER A 20 -50.59 2.76 37.46
CA SER A 20 -51.06 1.44 37.05
C SER A 20 -49.91 0.59 36.47
N PRO A 21 -48.98 0.12 37.32
CA PRO A 21 -47.74 -0.51 36.87
C PRO A 21 -47.94 -1.80 36.07
N THR A 22 -49.05 -2.52 36.30
CA THR A 22 -49.34 -3.80 35.65
C THR A 22 -49.89 -3.66 34.23
N THR A 23 -50.34 -2.48 33.83
CA THR A 23 -50.88 -2.19 32.49
C THR A 23 -50.00 -1.23 31.68
N SER A 24 -48.92 -0.74 32.29
CA SER A 24 -47.99 0.22 31.68
C SER A 24 -47.22 -0.38 30.51
N THR A 25 -47.05 0.40 29.45
CA THR A 25 -46.22 0.03 28.29
C THR A 25 -44.82 0.65 28.35
N PHE A 26 -44.49 1.36 29.43
CA PHE A 26 -43.27 2.17 29.58
C PHE A 26 -41.98 1.41 29.23
N VAL A 27 -41.82 0.17 29.70
CA VAL A 27 -40.64 -0.67 29.42
C VAL A 27 -40.46 -0.93 27.92
N SER A 28 -41.56 -1.10 27.18
CA SER A 28 -41.53 -1.34 25.73
C SER A 28 -41.14 -0.09 24.93
N ARG A 29 -41.40 1.10 25.50
CA ARG A 29 -41.10 2.41 24.88
C ARG A 29 -39.75 2.99 25.29
N MET A 30 -39.10 2.45 26.32
CA MET A 30 -37.77 2.86 26.78
C MET A 30 -36.70 2.98 25.65
N PRO A 31 -36.65 2.10 24.63
CA PRO A 31 -35.72 2.25 23.51
C PRO A 31 -35.96 3.52 22.68
N GLN A 32 -37.21 3.97 22.57
CA GLN A 32 -37.61 5.19 21.86
C GLN A 32 -37.16 6.44 22.63
N CYS A 33 -37.23 6.41 23.97
CA CYS A 33 -36.71 7.47 24.84
C CYS A 33 -35.20 7.66 24.66
N ARG A 34 -34.43 6.57 24.64
CA ARG A 34 -32.97 6.61 24.43
C ARG A 34 -32.60 7.23 23.08
N GLN A 35 -33.35 6.92 22.02
CA GLN A 35 -33.15 7.52 20.69
C GLN A 35 -33.51 9.02 20.67
N THR A 36 -34.58 9.41 21.37
CA THR A 36 -35.02 10.81 21.47
C THR A 36 -33.99 11.67 22.21
N ILE A 37 -33.45 11.17 23.34
CA ILE A 37 -32.40 11.88 24.11
C ILE A 37 -31.11 12.03 23.27
N SER A 38 -30.70 10.98 22.57
CA SER A 38 -29.52 11.04 21.68
C SER A 38 -29.69 12.06 20.55
N ALA A 39 -30.90 12.26 20.03
CA ALA A 39 -31.20 13.28 19.02
C ALA A 39 -31.31 14.70 19.62
N LEU A 40 -31.76 14.82 20.87
CA LEU A 40 -31.88 16.10 21.59
C LEU A 40 -30.52 16.65 22.03
N GLU A 41 -29.55 15.81 22.40
CA GLU A 41 -28.18 16.24 22.70
C GLU A 41 -27.49 16.90 21.50
N GLU A 42 -27.86 16.51 20.26
CA GLU A 42 -27.37 17.14 19.03
C GLU A 42 -28.00 18.53 18.75
N CYS A 43 -29.06 18.92 19.46
CA CYS A 43 -29.82 20.15 19.22
C CYS A 43 -29.93 21.02 20.49
N ARG A 44 -28.85 21.68 20.91
CA ARG A 44 -28.94 22.74 21.93
C ARG A 44 -29.81 23.91 21.44
N VAL A 45 -30.97 24.10 22.05
CA VAL A 45 -31.91 25.20 21.79
C VAL A 45 -31.53 26.40 22.65
N ARG A 46 -31.32 27.57 22.05
CA ARG A 46 -31.19 28.86 22.76
C ARG A 46 -32.36 29.75 22.35
N SER A 47 -33.15 30.20 23.32
CA SER A 47 -34.32 31.09 23.09
C SER A 47 -35.35 30.55 22.09
N GLY A 48 -35.67 29.24 22.16
CA GLY A 48 -36.71 28.62 21.31
C GLY A 48 -36.33 28.44 19.84
N LYS A 49 -35.05 28.63 19.48
CA LYS A 49 -34.54 28.42 18.11
C LYS A 49 -33.49 27.31 18.11
N PHE A 50 -33.55 26.45 17.08
CA PHE A 50 -32.49 25.48 16.80
C PHE A 50 -31.21 26.24 16.42
N LEU A 51 -30.11 25.96 17.12
CA LEU A 51 -28.80 26.48 16.74
C LEU A 51 -28.27 25.68 15.54
N PRO A 52 -27.50 26.31 14.63
CA PRO A 52 -26.85 25.60 13.55
C PRO A 52 -25.86 24.58 14.11
N ILE A 53 -25.86 23.37 13.55
CA ILE A 53 -24.91 22.32 13.92
C ILE A 53 -23.50 22.79 13.54
N LEU A 54 -22.71 23.15 14.55
CA LEU A 54 -21.31 23.50 14.41
C LEU A 54 -20.48 22.23 14.64
N HIS A 55 -19.87 21.73 13.58
CA HIS A 55 -18.99 20.57 13.67
C HIS A 55 -17.59 20.94 13.18
N HIS A 56 -16.57 20.50 13.91
CA HIS A 56 -15.18 20.67 13.51
C HIS A 56 -14.90 19.93 12.19
N ASN A 57 -14.34 20.62 11.21
CA ASN A 57 -13.99 20.01 9.94
C ASN A 57 -12.64 19.29 10.05
N VAL A 58 -12.70 18.00 10.36
CA VAL A 58 -11.51 17.14 10.56
C VAL A 58 -10.64 17.04 9.30
N LEU A 59 -11.23 17.19 8.10
CA LEU A 59 -10.51 17.10 6.83
C LEU A 59 -9.63 18.33 6.56
N LYS A 60 -10.15 19.52 6.86
CA LYS A 60 -9.41 20.79 6.69
C LYS A 60 -8.46 21.12 7.85
N SER A 61 -8.54 20.35 8.92
CA SER A 61 -7.69 20.49 10.10
C SER A 61 -6.41 19.67 9.92
N ARG A 62 -5.36 20.35 9.45
CA ARG A 62 -4.04 19.81 9.11
C ARG A 62 -3.02 20.10 10.21
N LEU A 63 -2.04 19.20 10.37
CA LEU A 63 -0.90 19.41 11.27
C LEU A 63 -0.12 20.69 10.92
N SER A 64 -0.07 21.05 9.63
CA SER A 64 0.58 22.28 9.15
C SER A 64 -0.07 23.57 9.67
N HIS A 65 -1.32 23.52 10.11
CA HIS A 65 -2.03 24.67 10.68
C HIS A 65 -1.76 24.83 12.19
N TYR A 66 -1.11 23.86 12.84
CA TYR A 66 -0.78 23.96 14.26
C TYR A 66 0.55 24.68 14.46
N GLN A 67 0.56 25.59 15.42
CA GLN A 67 1.76 26.28 15.86
C GLN A 67 2.13 25.78 17.26
N LEU A 68 3.41 25.47 17.46
CA LEU A 68 3.91 25.10 18.78
C LEU A 68 3.87 26.33 19.69
N LEU A 69 3.13 26.25 20.79
CA LEU A 69 3.06 27.31 21.79
C LEU A 69 4.17 27.13 22.83
N ASN A 70 4.94 28.19 23.07
CA ASN A 70 5.94 28.23 24.14
C ASN A 70 5.32 28.78 25.42
N SER A 71 5.82 28.37 26.58
CA SER A 71 5.33 28.81 27.90
C SER A 71 5.42 30.33 28.14
N SER A 72 6.11 31.07 27.25
CA SER A 72 6.30 32.52 27.30
C SER A 72 5.30 33.33 26.46
N SER A 73 4.46 32.69 25.63
CA SER A 73 3.46 33.41 24.82
C SER A 73 2.17 33.59 25.60
N THR A 74 1.83 34.84 25.95
CA THR A 74 0.59 35.22 26.65
C THR A 74 -0.59 35.50 25.72
N GLU A 75 -0.35 35.77 24.43
CA GLU A 75 -1.37 36.07 23.43
C GLU A 75 -1.16 35.24 22.16
N VAL A 76 -2.24 34.67 21.62
CA VAL A 76 -2.23 33.87 20.39
C VAL A 76 -3.36 34.34 19.49
N ASN A 77 -3.04 34.69 18.24
CA ASN A 77 -4.04 35.07 17.26
C ASN A 77 -4.66 33.82 16.61
N ILE A 78 -5.95 33.59 16.82
CA ILE A 78 -6.67 32.42 16.30
C ILE A 78 -7.63 32.89 15.21
N THR A 79 -7.42 32.43 13.98
CA THR A 79 -8.34 32.69 12.87
C THR A 79 -9.32 31.53 12.73
N VAL A 80 -10.61 31.77 12.99
CA VAL A 80 -11.67 30.76 12.85
C VAL A 80 -12.46 31.04 11.58
N ASN A 81 -12.40 30.11 10.61
CA ASN A 81 -13.19 30.19 9.38
C ASN A 81 -14.46 29.33 9.51
N VAL A 82 -15.63 29.97 9.40
CA VAL A 82 -16.93 29.30 9.45
C VAL A 82 -17.58 29.37 8.08
N ALA A 83 -17.80 28.22 7.46
CA ALA A 83 -18.44 28.11 6.16
C ALA A 83 -19.64 27.15 6.21
N PRO A 84 -20.76 27.46 5.53
CA PRO A 84 -21.88 26.54 5.42
C PRO A 84 -21.46 25.30 4.61
N THR A 85 -21.99 24.13 4.99
CA THR A 85 -21.74 22.86 4.29
C THR A 85 -23.04 22.15 3.97
N SER A 86 -23.04 21.35 2.90
CA SER A 86 -24.20 20.54 2.55
C SER A 86 -24.35 19.33 3.47
N TYR A 87 -25.56 18.81 3.62
CA TYR A 87 -25.82 17.61 4.42
C TYR A 87 -25.02 16.39 3.93
N GLY A 88 -24.87 16.23 2.61
CA GLY A 88 -24.06 15.17 2.03
C GLY A 88 -22.57 15.29 2.38
N SER A 89 -22.01 16.50 2.31
CA SER A 89 -20.62 16.75 2.69
C SER A 89 -20.38 16.55 4.18
N LEU A 90 -21.34 16.93 5.03
CA LEU A 90 -21.28 16.69 6.47
C LEU A 90 -21.27 15.18 6.77
N ARG A 91 -22.19 14.42 6.15
CA ARG A 91 -22.27 12.97 6.32
C ARG A 91 -20.99 12.27 5.86
N LEU A 92 -20.43 12.67 4.72
CA LEU A 92 -19.15 12.17 4.23
C LEU A 92 -18.01 12.47 5.23
N SER A 93 -17.94 13.71 5.73
CA SER A 93 -16.92 14.10 6.71
C SER A 93 -17.00 13.30 8.01
N LEU A 94 -18.20 12.94 8.47
CA LEU A 94 -18.39 12.08 9.64
C LEU A 94 -17.92 10.65 9.38
N HIS A 95 -18.23 10.07 8.22
CA HIS A 95 -17.74 8.74 7.85
C HIS A 95 -16.21 8.70 7.70
N VAL A 96 -15.61 9.70 7.05
CA VAL A 96 -14.16 9.78 6.91
C VAL A 96 -13.50 9.93 8.27
N ARG A 97 -14.07 10.75 9.18
CA ARG A 97 -13.57 10.86 10.56
C ARG A 97 -13.50 9.50 11.26
N LEU A 98 -14.59 8.73 11.23
CA LEU A 98 -14.63 7.39 11.84
C LEU A 98 -13.58 6.46 11.22
N ALA A 99 -13.36 6.53 9.90
CA ALA A 99 -12.33 5.76 9.23
C ALA A 99 -10.91 6.18 9.65
N LEU A 100 -10.64 7.48 9.82
CA LEU A 100 -9.34 7.96 10.32
C LEU A 100 -9.10 7.52 11.77
N GLU A 101 -10.13 7.52 12.63
CA GLU A 101 -10.06 7.00 14.00
C GLU A 101 -9.73 5.49 14.02
N GLN A 102 -10.25 4.72 13.06
CA GLN A 102 -9.86 3.31 12.88
C GLN A 102 -8.40 3.15 12.44
N LEU A 103 -7.89 4.03 11.56
CA LEU A 103 -6.47 4.02 11.17
C LEU A 103 -5.56 4.26 12.37
N PHE A 104 -5.91 5.20 13.25
CA PHE A 104 -5.18 5.38 14.52
C PHE A 104 -5.20 4.13 15.39
N ALA A 105 -6.36 3.46 15.50
CA ALA A 105 -6.48 2.21 16.24
C ALA A 105 -5.65 1.05 15.64
N LEU A 106 -5.38 1.10 14.33
CA LEU A 106 -4.50 0.17 13.61
C LEU A 106 -3.00 0.52 13.74
N GLY A 107 -2.66 1.62 14.42
CA GLY A 107 -1.28 2.03 14.69
C GLY A 107 -0.67 3.00 13.67
N PHE A 108 -1.48 3.66 12.83
CA PHE A 108 -1.00 4.71 11.93
C PHE A 108 -0.60 5.97 12.73
N SER A 109 0.47 6.65 12.28
CA SER A 109 0.95 7.89 12.92
C SER A 109 0.05 9.08 12.61
N GLU A 110 0.07 10.12 13.46
CA GLU A 110 -0.64 11.38 13.20
C GLU A 110 -0.22 12.02 11.88
N LYS A 111 1.05 11.86 11.49
CA LYS A 111 1.57 12.32 10.19
C LYS A 111 0.90 11.58 9.03
N ASP A 112 0.80 10.25 9.10
CA ASP A 112 0.21 9.44 8.03
C ASP A 112 -1.27 9.77 7.82
N VAL A 113 -1.99 9.98 8.94
CA VAL A 113 -3.39 10.38 8.91
C VAL A 113 -3.54 11.80 8.36
N ASP A 114 -2.60 12.71 8.63
CA ASP A 114 -2.60 14.06 8.07
C ASP A 114 -2.36 14.08 6.55
N ASP A 115 -1.48 13.21 6.06
CA ASP A 115 -1.25 13.03 4.62
C ASP A 115 -2.52 12.52 3.93
N VAL A 116 -3.23 11.57 4.55
CA VAL A 116 -4.55 11.11 4.07
C VAL A 116 -5.54 12.27 4.05
N LYS A 117 -5.66 13.07 5.13
CA LYS A 117 -6.57 14.24 5.16
C LYS A 117 -6.27 15.22 4.04
N GLY A 118 -5.00 15.44 3.70
CA GLY A 118 -4.61 16.34 2.62
C GLY A 118 -5.14 15.94 1.26
N ILE A 119 -5.15 14.65 0.97
CA ILE A 119 -5.73 14.11 -0.27
C ILE A 119 -7.22 14.51 -0.39
N PHE A 120 -7.97 14.45 0.72
CA PHE A 120 -9.40 14.80 0.75
C PHE A 120 -9.69 16.31 0.78
N ALA A 121 -8.79 17.13 1.35
CA ALA A 121 -9.02 18.56 1.54
C ALA A 121 -8.67 19.41 0.31
N ASP A 122 -7.60 19.04 -0.40
CA ASP A 122 -6.97 19.89 -1.42
C ASP A 122 -7.35 19.49 -2.86
N THR A 123 -8.15 18.43 -3.06
CA THR A 123 -8.43 17.85 -4.40
C THR A 123 -9.89 18.03 -4.83
N ASN A 124 -10.13 18.25 -6.14
CA ASN A 124 -11.48 18.17 -6.72
C ASN A 124 -12.12 16.80 -6.42
N LEU A 125 -13.36 16.79 -5.89
CA LEU A 125 -14.08 15.58 -5.50
C LEU A 125 -14.10 14.49 -6.59
N TYR A 126 -14.14 14.88 -7.86
CA TYR A 126 -14.08 13.93 -8.99
C TYR A 126 -12.70 13.29 -9.18
N LEU A 127 -11.63 14.06 -9.01
CA LEU A 127 -10.26 13.53 -9.07
C LEU A 127 -9.94 12.69 -7.84
N LEU A 128 -10.43 13.11 -6.67
CA LEU A 128 -10.31 12.37 -5.43
C LEU A 128 -11.02 11.01 -5.49
N SER A 129 -12.27 10.97 -5.96
CA SER A 129 -13.01 9.71 -6.07
C SER A 129 -12.36 8.75 -7.07
N ALA A 130 -11.87 9.26 -8.20
CA ALA A 130 -11.09 8.49 -9.15
C ALA A 130 -9.80 7.94 -8.51
N THR A 131 -9.07 8.76 -7.76
CA THR A 131 -7.81 8.37 -7.11
C THR A 131 -8.01 7.29 -6.04
N VAL A 132 -9.08 7.40 -5.24
CA VAL A 132 -9.45 6.37 -4.24
C VAL A 132 -9.84 5.05 -4.92
N LEU A 133 -10.61 5.11 -6.00
CA LEU A 133 -10.98 3.92 -6.77
C LEU A 133 -9.74 3.23 -7.35
N ILE A 134 -8.85 4.01 -7.96
CA ILE A 134 -7.61 3.53 -8.56
C ILE A 134 -6.70 2.89 -7.49
N ALA A 135 -6.47 3.57 -6.37
CA ALA A 135 -5.70 3.03 -5.25
C ALA A 135 -6.31 1.73 -4.72
N SER A 136 -7.64 1.63 -4.66
CA SER A 136 -8.33 0.40 -4.26
C SER A 136 -8.11 -0.74 -5.26
N CYS A 137 -8.14 -0.45 -6.56
CA CYS A 137 -7.82 -1.42 -7.61
C CYS A 137 -6.36 -1.88 -7.54
N HIS A 138 -5.41 -0.97 -7.29
CA HIS A 138 -3.98 -1.31 -7.10
C HIS A 138 -3.79 -2.30 -5.95
N LEU A 139 -4.33 -1.98 -4.78
CA LEU A 139 -4.24 -2.85 -3.61
C LEU A 139 -4.87 -4.23 -3.87
N LEU A 140 -5.99 -4.27 -4.59
CA LEU A 140 -6.66 -5.51 -4.97
C LEU A 140 -5.80 -6.37 -5.89
N PHE A 141 -5.22 -5.79 -6.94
CA PHE A 141 -4.38 -6.50 -7.89
C PHE A 141 -3.04 -6.91 -7.28
N ASP A 142 -2.43 -6.09 -6.42
CA ASP A 142 -1.24 -6.48 -5.65
C ASP A 142 -1.54 -7.70 -4.77
N PHE A 143 -2.67 -7.68 -4.05
CA PHE A 143 -3.09 -8.82 -3.24
C PHE A 143 -3.31 -10.09 -4.09
N LEU A 144 -3.97 -9.96 -5.24
CA LEU A 144 -4.19 -11.09 -6.16
C LEU A 144 -2.88 -11.59 -6.77
N ALA A 145 -1.94 -10.70 -7.08
CA ALA A 145 -0.60 -11.03 -7.55
C ALA A 145 0.16 -11.85 -6.49
N PHE A 146 0.19 -11.38 -5.24
CA PHE A 146 0.83 -12.09 -4.13
C PHE A 146 0.19 -13.45 -3.88
N LYS A 147 -1.14 -13.51 -3.78
CA LYS A 147 -1.88 -14.76 -3.54
C LYS A 147 -1.56 -15.79 -4.61
N ASN A 148 -1.58 -15.38 -5.89
CA ASN A 148 -1.35 -16.32 -6.98
C ASN A 148 0.14 -16.71 -7.11
N ASP A 149 1.07 -15.80 -6.83
CA ASP A 149 2.51 -16.11 -6.83
C ASP A 149 2.85 -17.12 -5.71
N VAL A 150 2.41 -16.86 -4.47
CA VAL A 150 2.60 -17.80 -3.35
C VAL A 150 1.95 -19.15 -3.63
N SER A 151 0.73 -19.15 -4.19
CA SER A 151 0.02 -20.38 -4.55
C SER A 151 0.76 -21.20 -5.62
N PHE A 152 1.40 -20.53 -6.57
CA PHE A 152 2.19 -21.17 -7.63
C PHE A 152 3.45 -21.81 -7.06
N TRP A 153 4.26 -21.07 -6.31
CA TRP A 153 5.52 -21.54 -5.73
C TRP A 153 5.33 -22.62 -4.65
N ARG A 154 4.20 -22.59 -3.93
CA ARG A 154 3.84 -23.61 -2.96
C ARG A 154 3.56 -24.97 -3.62
N ARG A 155 2.86 -24.96 -4.76
CA ARG A 155 2.42 -26.18 -5.45
C ARG A 155 3.50 -26.82 -6.34
N LYS A 156 4.47 -26.06 -6.82
CA LYS A 156 5.47 -26.53 -7.77
C LYS A 156 6.56 -27.38 -7.08
N ARG A 157 6.75 -28.62 -7.54
CA ARG A 157 7.74 -29.59 -7.04
C ARG A 157 9.02 -29.65 -7.88
N SER A 158 8.93 -29.47 -9.20
CA SER A 158 10.10 -29.37 -10.10
C SER A 158 10.30 -27.91 -10.53
N LEU A 159 11.52 -27.39 -10.38
CA LEU A 159 11.86 -26.02 -10.73
C LEU A 159 12.38 -25.89 -12.18
N ALA A 160 12.26 -26.95 -12.99
CA ALA A 160 12.63 -26.91 -14.40
C ALA A 160 11.91 -25.74 -15.13
N GLY A 161 12.69 -24.95 -15.88
CA GLY A 161 12.23 -23.74 -16.57
C GLY A 161 12.20 -22.44 -15.73
N LEU A 162 12.57 -22.50 -14.44
CA LEU A 162 12.76 -21.31 -13.61
C LEU A 162 14.26 -21.06 -13.39
N SER A 163 14.72 -19.84 -13.66
CA SER A 163 16.11 -19.47 -13.40
C SER A 163 16.33 -19.16 -11.92
N ALA A 164 17.22 -19.94 -11.27
CA ALA A 164 17.60 -19.70 -9.89
C ALA A 164 18.34 -18.37 -9.69
N ARG A 165 19.19 -17.98 -10.64
CA ARG A 165 19.93 -16.71 -10.57
C ARG A 165 19.00 -15.51 -10.72
N THR A 166 17.96 -15.62 -11.55
CA THR A 166 16.98 -14.55 -11.70
C THR A 166 16.15 -14.36 -10.43
N VAL A 167 15.80 -15.46 -9.73
CA VAL A 167 15.08 -15.37 -8.44
C VAL A 167 15.97 -14.76 -7.36
N LEU A 168 17.24 -15.14 -7.28
CA LEU A 168 18.21 -14.54 -6.36
C LEU A 168 18.37 -13.03 -6.60
N TRP A 169 18.52 -12.65 -7.87
CA TRP A 169 18.66 -11.24 -8.22
C TRP A 169 17.40 -10.44 -7.91
N ARG A 170 16.22 -10.98 -8.21
CA ARG A 170 14.94 -10.35 -7.86
C ARG A 170 14.79 -10.13 -6.36
N ALA A 171 15.18 -11.10 -5.54
CA ALA A 171 15.19 -10.94 -4.08
C ALA A 171 16.16 -9.87 -3.61
N PHE A 172 17.38 -9.82 -4.17
CA PHE A 172 18.35 -8.77 -3.87
C PHE A 172 17.82 -7.37 -4.24
N SER A 173 17.34 -7.20 -5.46
CA SER A 173 16.77 -5.94 -5.95
C SER A 173 15.58 -5.49 -5.11
N GLN A 174 14.64 -6.38 -4.79
CA GLN A 174 13.48 -6.06 -3.97
C GLN A 174 13.86 -5.64 -2.55
N LEU A 175 14.87 -6.28 -1.96
CA LEU A 175 15.37 -5.96 -0.63
C LEU A 175 16.07 -4.59 -0.60
N VAL A 176 16.88 -4.27 -1.62
CA VAL A 176 17.47 -2.93 -1.78
C VAL A 176 16.39 -1.86 -1.91
N ILE A 177 15.38 -2.08 -2.76
CA ILE A 177 14.27 -1.14 -2.95
C ILE A 177 13.49 -0.96 -1.65
N PHE A 178 13.21 -2.04 -0.91
CA PHE A 178 12.54 -1.96 0.38
C PHE A 178 13.32 -1.13 1.39
N PHE A 179 14.63 -1.33 1.53
CA PHE A 179 15.47 -0.52 2.42
C PHE A 179 15.55 0.94 1.98
N TYR A 180 15.57 1.21 0.67
CA TYR A 180 15.49 2.57 0.14
C TYR A 180 14.17 3.25 0.52
N LEU A 181 13.03 2.57 0.33
CA LEU A 181 11.71 3.09 0.70
C LEU A 181 11.57 3.31 2.22
N LEU A 182 12.23 2.49 3.02
CA LEU A 182 12.29 2.61 4.47
C LEU A 182 13.11 3.83 4.91
N ASP A 183 14.25 4.08 4.26
CA ASP A 183 15.13 5.23 4.54
C ASP A 183 14.48 6.56 4.16
N GLU A 184 13.77 6.60 3.02
CA GLU A 184 13.04 7.77 2.52
C GLU A 184 11.75 8.07 3.31
N MET A 185 11.42 7.31 4.37
CA MET A 185 10.21 7.49 5.18
C MET A 185 8.94 7.59 4.33
N THR A 186 8.85 6.73 3.30
CA THR A 186 7.71 6.70 2.37
C THR A 186 6.42 6.25 3.05
N SER A 187 5.27 6.58 2.45
CA SER A 187 3.97 6.27 3.02
C SER A 187 3.80 4.77 3.27
N LEU A 188 3.18 4.42 4.41
CA LEU A 188 2.89 3.03 4.79
C LEU A 188 2.14 2.25 3.70
N LEU A 189 1.32 2.94 2.91
CA LEU A 189 0.57 2.38 1.78
C LEU A 189 1.47 1.74 0.71
N VAL A 190 2.67 2.29 0.49
CA VAL A 190 3.66 1.77 -0.48
C VAL A 190 4.66 0.84 0.22
N LEU A 191 5.06 1.18 1.45
CA LEU A 191 6.04 0.42 2.22
C LEU A 191 5.55 -0.98 2.58
N ILE A 192 4.28 -1.14 2.97
CA ILE A 192 3.71 -2.43 3.38
C ILE A 192 3.69 -3.44 2.21
N PRO A 193 3.12 -3.14 1.03
CA PRO A 193 3.20 -4.04 -0.13
C PRO A 193 4.64 -4.37 -0.57
N ALA A 194 5.55 -3.38 -0.51
CA ALA A 194 6.97 -3.60 -0.81
C ALA A 194 7.65 -4.54 0.18
N GLY A 195 7.32 -4.44 1.47
CA GLY A 195 7.81 -5.32 2.52
C GLY A 195 7.27 -6.75 2.39
N ILE A 196 5.97 -6.92 2.12
CA ILE A 196 5.37 -8.23 1.82
C ILE A 196 6.05 -8.87 0.61
N SER A 197 6.29 -8.09 -0.44
CA SER A 197 7.01 -8.54 -1.64
C SER A 197 8.43 -9.02 -1.30
N ALA A 198 9.18 -8.27 -0.50
CA ALA A 198 10.52 -8.65 -0.07
C ALA A 198 10.54 -9.99 0.69
N ILE A 199 9.59 -10.20 1.61
CA ILE A 199 9.46 -11.46 2.35
C ILE A 199 9.14 -12.63 1.40
N ILE A 200 8.23 -12.43 0.44
CA ILE A 200 7.87 -13.47 -0.54
C ILE A 200 9.07 -13.82 -1.44
N GLU A 201 9.84 -12.84 -1.90
CA GLU A 201 11.06 -13.09 -2.69
C GLU A 201 12.14 -13.84 -1.89
N LEU A 202 12.37 -13.47 -0.63
CA LEU A 202 13.28 -14.18 0.26
C LEU A 202 12.84 -15.64 0.49
N TRP A 203 11.54 -15.87 0.68
CA TRP A 203 11.00 -17.22 0.78
C TRP A 203 11.24 -18.03 -0.50
N LYS A 204 11.03 -17.44 -1.68
CA LYS A 204 11.32 -18.10 -2.97
C LYS A 204 12.79 -18.49 -3.10
N VAL A 205 13.73 -17.66 -2.66
CA VAL A 205 15.17 -17.98 -2.64
C VAL A 205 15.45 -19.23 -1.82
N THR A 206 14.89 -19.34 -0.60
CA THR A 206 15.08 -20.54 0.23
C THR A 206 14.57 -21.81 -0.45
N LYS A 207 13.45 -21.70 -1.17
CA LYS A 207 12.84 -22.77 -1.97
C LYS A 207 13.70 -23.18 -3.17
N VAL A 208 14.22 -22.21 -3.92
CA VAL A 208 15.05 -22.43 -5.12
C VAL A 208 16.41 -23.03 -4.79
N LEU A 209 16.99 -22.63 -3.66
CA LEU A 209 18.26 -23.17 -3.18
C LEU A 209 18.12 -24.53 -2.48
N HIS A 210 16.91 -25.12 -2.46
CA HIS A 210 16.59 -26.37 -1.76
C HIS A 210 17.09 -26.38 -0.30
N LEU A 211 17.01 -25.23 0.37
CA LEU A 211 17.47 -25.09 1.76
C LEU A 211 16.37 -25.59 2.68
N ARG A 212 16.63 -26.70 3.38
CA ARG A 212 15.77 -27.11 4.50
C ARG A 212 16.34 -26.54 5.79
N VAL A 213 15.56 -25.64 6.39
CA VAL A 213 15.84 -25.05 7.69
C VAL A 213 15.16 -25.92 8.74
N SER A 214 15.96 -26.62 9.56
CA SER A 214 15.45 -27.34 10.73
C SER A 214 15.89 -26.60 11.98
N PHE A 215 14.91 -26.33 12.85
CA PHE A 215 15.16 -25.79 14.17
C PHE A 215 15.32 -26.96 15.14
N SER A 216 16.57 -27.30 15.50
CA SER A 216 16.85 -28.23 16.59
C SER A 216 17.26 -27.40 17.81
N GLY A 217 16.28 -27.07 18.65
CA GLY A 217 16.48 -26.24 19.84
C GLY A 217 16.90 -24.79 19.49
N TRP A 218 18.16 -24.43 19.75
CA TRP A 218 18.76 -23.10 19.51
C TRP A 218 19.73 -23.04 18.33
N ARG A 219 20.01 -24.16 17.66
CA ARG A 219 20.89 -24.18 16.49
C ARG A 219 20.07 -24.24 15.21
N LEU A 220 20.17 -23.18 14.43
CA LEU A 220 19.69 -23.14 13.06
C LEU A 220 20.59 -24.05 12.23
N SER A 221 20.08 -25.20 11.80
CA SER A 221 20.80 -26.01 10.84
C SER A 221 20.18 -25.94 9.46
N VAL A 222 21.02 -25.58 8.49
CA VAL A 222 20.65 -25.35 7.10
C VAL A 222 21.42 -26.34 6.24
N TRP A 223 20.69 -27.23 5.58
CA TRP A 223 21.28 -28.23 4.68
C TRP A 223 20.66 -28.09 3.29
N ARG A 224 21.46 -28.35 2.25
CA ARG A 224 21.05 -28.28 0.84
C ARG A 224 20.76 -29.68 0.33
N ASP A 225 19.53 -29.92 -0.09
CA ASP A 225 19.17 -31.15 -0.81
C ASP A 225 19.78 -31.09 -2.23
N THR A 226 20.59 -32.08 -2.60
CA THR A 226 21.31 -32.12 -3.88
C THR A 226 20.53 -32.90 -4.95
N SER A 227 19.20 -32.81 -4.94
CA SER A 227 18.32 -33.46 -5.91
C SER A 227 18.01 -32.53 -7.09
N ALA A 228 19.05 -32.07 -7.80
CA ALA A 228 18.86 -31.28 -9.02
C ALA A 228 18.46 -32.18 -10.19
N ASP A 229 17.20 -32.09 -10.60
CA ASP A 229 16.62 -32.81 -11.74
C ASP A 229 17.36 -32.49 -13.05
N ALA A 230 17.39 -33.41 -14.02
CA ALA A 230 18.09 -33.19 -15.29
C ALA A 230 17.58 -31.94 -16.05
N GLY A 231 16.28 -31.63 -15.94
CA GLY A 231 15.67 -30.41 -16.46
C GLY A 231 16.17 -29.13 -15.79
N GLU A 232 16.44 -29.16 -14.48
CA GLU A 232 16.99 -28.02 -13.73
C GLU A 232 18.44 -27.74 -14.14
N LYS A 233 19.24 -28.79 -14.38
CA LYS A 233 20.62 -28.64 -14.88
C LYS A 233 20.67 -28.00 -16.27
N SER A 234 19.75 -28.35 -17.17
CA SER A 234 19.67 -27.73 -18.50
C SER A 234 19.29 -26.24 -18.42
N THR A 235 18.32 -25.92 -17.56
CA THR A 235 17.89 -24.54 -17.27
C THR A 235 19.05 -23.74 -16.67
N ALA A 236 19.80 -24.31 -15.72
CA ALA A 236 20.92 -23.66 -15.05
C ALA A 236 22.11 -23.36 -15.98
N LYS A 237 22.32 -24.17 -17.03
CA LYS A 237 23.33 -23.91 -18.07
C LYS A 237 22.93 -22.75 -18.98
N ALA A 238 21.71 -22.75 -19.49
CA ALA A 238 21.18 -21.65 -20.31
C ALA A 238 21.20 -20.32 -19.54
N ASP A 239 20.83 -20.37 -18.26
CA ASP A 239 20.88 -19.22 -17.36
C ASP A 239 22.31 -18.73 -17.07
N ALA A 240 23.29 -19.65 -16.93
CA ALA A 240 24.69 -19.27 -16.71
C ALA A 240 25.29 -18.55 -17.93
N GLU A 241 24.93 -18.99 -19.13
CA GLU A 241 25.35 -18.36 -20.38
C GLU A 241 24.78 -16.94 -20.49
N ALA A 242 23.48 -16.77 -20.28
CA ALA A 242 22.82 -15.46 -20.29
C ALA A 242 23.40 -14.51 -19.23
N MET A 243 23.63 -15.02 -18.01
CA MET A 243 24.17 -14.21 -16.91
C MET A 243 25.61 -13.76 -17.15
N LYS A 244 26.43 -14.58 -17.83
CA LYS A 244 27.81 -14.21 -18.18
C LYS A 244 27.86 -13.04 -19.14
N TYR A 245 27.04 -13.05 -20.18
CA TYR A 245 26.97 -11.93 -21.13
C TYR A 245 26.38 -10.69 -20.46
N LEU A 246 25.37 -10.86 -19.62
CA LEU A 246 24.74 -9.77 -18.89
C LEU A 246 25.70 -9.09 -17.91
N SER A 247 26.42 -9.87 -17.09
CA SER A 247 27.33 -9.33 -16.07
C SER A 247 28.52 -8.58 -16.67
N MET A 248 29.00 -9.02 -17.83
CA MET A 248 30.08 -8.37 -18.57
C MET A 248 29.71 -6.96 -19.05
N LEU A 249 28.45 -6.71 -19.40
CA LEU A 249 27.95 -5.38 -19.74
C LEU A 249 27.58 -4.57 -18.49
N LEU A 250 26.98 -5.23 -17.51
CA LEU A 250 26.42 -4.60 -16.32
C LEU A 250 27.49 -4.03 -15.38
N TYR A 251 28.50 -4.82 -15.02
CA TYR A 251 29.51 -4.40 -14.04
C TYR A 251 30.24 -3.10 -14.42
N PRO A 252 30.74 -2.92 -15.66
CA PRO A 252 31.38 -1.66 -16.03
C PRO A 252 30.39 -0.48 -15.99
N LEU A 253 29.13 -0.69 -16.35
CA LEU A 253 28.13 0.37 -16.38
C LEU A 253 27.66 0.79 -14.97
N CYS A 254 27.52 -0.16 -14.04
CA CYS A 254 27.29 0.14 -12.62
C CYS A 254 28.45 0.90 -11.98
N ILE A 255 29.70 0.49 -12.27
CA ILE A 255 30.90 1.16 -11.76
C ILE A 255 30.99 2.58 -12.31
N ALA A 256 30.76 2.77 -13.62
CA ALA A 256 30.74 4.08 -14.25
C ALA A 256 29.64 4.99 -13.64
N GLY A 257 28.43 4.46 -13.41
CA GLY A 257 27.35 5.18 -12.76
C GLY A 257 27.64 5.57 -11.31
N ALA A 258 28.27 4.68 -10.54
CA ALA A 258 28.67 4.95 -9.16
C ALA A 258 29.76 6.04 -9.07
N ILE A 259 30.74 6.01 -9.99
CA ILE A 259 31.77 7.06 -10.11
C ILE A 259 31.13 8.40 -10.51
N TYR A 260 30.20 8.38 -11.48
CA TYR A 260 29.49 9.58 -11.89
C TYR A 260 28.70 10.20 -10.73
N SER A 261 27.92 9.40 -10.01
CA SER A 261 27.16 9.87 -8.84
C SER A 261 28.08 10.42 -7.74
N LEU A 262 29.26 9.82 -7.53
CA LEU A 262 30.23 10.34 -6.55
C LEU A 262 30.79 11.72 -6.90
N VAL A 263 30.98 12.00 -8.19
CA VAL A 263 31.61 13.23 -8.68
C VAL A 263 30.60 14.37 -8.83
N TYR A 264 29.37 14.07 -9.26
CA TYR A 264 28.42 15.09 -9.71
C TYR A 264 27.21 15.29 -8.77
N GLU A 265 26.91 14.36 -7.86
CA GLU A 265 25.77 14.49 -6.95
C GLU A 265 26.23 14.78 -5.51
N PRO A 266 25.58 15.73 -4.80
CA PRO A 266 25.87 16.00 -3.41
C PRO A 266 25.26 14.92 -2.50
N HIS A 267 26.10 14.19 -1.76
CA HIS A 267 25.67 13.13 -0.85
C HIS A 267 25.80 13.53 0.61
N LYS A 268 24.82 13.18 1.45
CA LYS A 268 24.83 13.46 2.89
C LYS A 268 25.85 12.61 3.67
N SER A 269 26.14 11.41 3.18
CA SER A 269 27.08 10.46 3.81
C SER A 269 27.55 9.41 2.81
N TRP A 270 28.65 8.70 3.14
CA TRP A 270 29.12 7.55 2.36
C TRP A 270 28.10 6.41 2.27
N TYR A 271 27.27 6.23 3.31
CA TYR A 271 26.18 5.26 3.30
C TYR A 271 25.09 5.68 2.31
N SER A 272 24.67 6.96 2.34
CA SER A 272 23.67 7.51 1.42
C SER A 272 24.16 7.44 -0.03
N TRP A 273 25.44 7.75 -0.30
CA TRP A 273 26.04 7.59 -1.62
C TRP A 273 26.01 6.14 -2.12
N ALA A 274 26.45 5.19 -1.28
CA ALA A 274 26.48 3.78 -1.66
C ALA A 274 25.05 3.24 -1.91
N LEU A 275 24.10 3.60 -1.04
CA LEU A 275 22.70 3.24 -1.19
C LEU A 275 22.12 3.82 -2.48
N HIS A 276 22.26 5.13 -2.73
CA HIS A 276 21.79 5.78 -3.95
C HIS A 276 22.43 5.18 -5.21
N SER A 277 23.73 4.90 -5.19
CA SER A 277 24.43 4.29 -6.32
C SER A 277 23.91 2.88 -6.64
N ILE A 278 23.68 2.07 -5.60
CA ILE A 278 23.10 0.73 -5.76
C ILE A 278 21.65 0.84 -6.23
N VAL A 279 20.85 1.75 -5.68
CA VAL A 279 19.45 1.97 -6.04
C VAL A 279 19.32 2.43 -7.48
N ASN A 280 20.11 3.42 -7.90
CA ASN A 280 20.15 3.89 -9.29
C ASN A 280 20.62 2.79 -10.25
N GLY A 281 21.61 1.99 -9.86
CA GLY A 281 22.02 0.80 -10.60
C GLY A 281 20.88 -0.23 -10.72
N VAL A 282 20.20 -0.53 -9.63
CA VAL A 282 19.06 -1.47 -9.60
C VAL A 282 17.89 -0.95 -10.45
N TYR A 283 17.60 0.35 -10.43
CA TYR A 283 16.55 0.94 -11.27
C TYR A 283 16.94 0.96 -12.75
N ALA A 284 18.14 1.41 -13.09
CA ALA A 284 18.63 1.48 -14.47
C ALA A 284 18.76 0.09 -15.11
N PHE A 285 19.15 -0.93 -14.32
CA PHE A 285 19.41 -2.27 -14.81
C PHE A 285 18.34 -3.30 -14.47
N GLY A 286 17.30 -2.93 -13.72
CA GLY A 286 16.19 -3.82 -13.36
C GLY A 286 15.56 -4.51 -14.57
N PHE A 287 15.57 -3.84 -15.74
CA PHE A 287 15.16 -4.39 -17.03
C PHE A 287 16.07 -5.53 -17.51
N LEU A 288 17.38 -5.25 -17.52
CA LEU A 288 18.41 -6.17 -18.03
C LEU A 288 18.39 -7.50 -17.26
N PHE A 289 18.06 -7.46 -15.98
CA PHE A 289 17.96 -8.68 -15.16
C PHE A 289 16.67 -9.47 -15.31
N MET A 290 15.69 -8.99 -16.08
CA MET A 290 14.55 -9.81 -16.51
C MET A 290 14.87 -10.61 -17.79
N LEU A 291 15.91 -10.22 -18.53
CA LEU A 291 16.35 -10.87 -19.76
C LEU A 291 16.77 -12.34 -19.61
N PRO A 292 17.45 -12.78 -18.52
CA PRO A 292 17.83 -14.19 -18.37
C PRO A 292 16.62 -15.13 -18.35
N GLN A 293 15.51 -14.72 -17.71
CA GLN A 293 14.28 -15.50 -17.71
C GLN A 293 13.61 -15.51 -19.09
N LEU A 294 13.61 -14.37 -19.81
CA LEU A 294 13.13 -14.29 -21.20
C LEU A 294 13.96 -15.16 -22.14
N PHE A 295 15.28 -15.21 -21.94
CA PHE A 295 16.20 -16.04 -22.72
C PHE A 295 15.99 -17.53 -22.46
N VAL A 296 15.81 -17.91 -21.20
CA VAL A 296 15.48 -19.30 -20.82
C VAL A 296 14.14 -19.73 -21.44
N ASN A 297 13.11 -18.87 -21.39
CA ASN A 297 11.82 -19.16 -22.03
C ASN A 297 11.96 -19.34 -23.55
N TYR A 298 12.74 -18.47 -24.21
CA TYR A 298 13.02 -18.54 -25.63
C TYR A 298 13.76 -19.85 -26.01
N ARG A 299 14.80 -20.21 -25.25
CA ARG A 299 15.56 -21.46 -25.45
C ARG A 299 14.72 -22.71 -25.23
N LEU A 300 13.82 -22.70 -24.24
CA LEU A 300 12.95 -23.83 -23.93
C LEU A 300 11.68 -23.88 -24.80
N ARG A 301 11.46 -22.89 -25.67
CA ARG A 301 10.23 -22.71 -26.48
C ARG A 301 8.93 -22.87 -25.69
N SER A 302 8.96 -22.55 -24.39
CA SER A 302 7.81 -22.74 -23.52
C SER A 302 7.81 -21.74 -22.39
N VAL A 303 6.66 -21.12 -22.20
CA VAL A 303 6.37 -20.15 -21.13
C VAL A 303 5.55 -20.79 -20.01
N ALA A 304 5.22 -22.08 -20.13
CA ALA A 304 4.35 -22.81 -19.20
C ALA A 304 4.90 -22.88 -17.76
N ALA A 305 6.20 -22.65 -17.59
CA ALA A 305 6.86 -22.70 -16.29
C ALA A 305 6.68 -21.44 -15.43
N LEU A 306 6.06 -20.35 -15.91
CA LEU A 306 5.91 -19.09 -15.18
C LEU A 306 4.47 -18.87 -14.63
N PRO A 307 4.30 -18.15 -13.51
CA PRO A 307 2.99 -17.85 -12.91
C PRO A 307 2.24 -16.77 -13.70
N TRP A 308 1.62 -17.14 -14.81
CA TRP A 308 0.97 -16.19 -15.74
C TRP A 308 -0.10 -15.31 -15.09
N ARG A 309 -0.90 -15.84 -14.15
CA ARG A 309 -1.96 -15.05 -13.48
C ARG A 309 -1.35 -13.96 -12.59
N ALA A 310 -0.28 -14.27 -11.85
CA ALA A 310 0.40 -13.28 -11.01
C ALA A 310 1.07 -12.21 -11.87
N PHE A 311 1.66 -12.60 -12.99
CA PHE A 311 2.24 -11.68 -13.96
C PHE A 311 1.18 -10.75 -14.58
N MET A 312 0.01 -11.29 -14.94
CA MET A 312 -1.10 -10.50 -15.48
C MET A 312 -1.62 -9.46 -14.48
N TYR A 313 -1.74 -9.81 -13.19
CA TYR A 313 -2.15 -8.84 -12.17
C TYR A 313 -1.13 -7.70 -12.01
N LYS A 314 0.17 -8.00 -12.08
CA LYS A 314 1.23 -6.97 -12.07
C LYS A 314 1.20 -6.08 -13.32
N ALA A 315 0.88 -6.66 -14.48
CA ALA A 315 0.73 -5.91 -15.73
C ALA A 315 -0.48 -4.96 -15.68
N PHE A 316 -1.58 -5.37 -15.05
CA PHE A 316 -2.72 -4.47 -14.86
C PHE A 316 -2.38 -3.29 -13.94
N ASN A 317 -1.56 -3.49 -12.91
CA ASN A 317 -1.09 -2.38 -12.07
C ASN A 317 -0.27 -1.37 -12.86
N THR A 318 0.67 -1.84 -13.67
CA THR A 318 1.53 -0.99 -14.49
C THR A 318 0.77 -0.25 -15.58
N PHE A 319 -0.22 -0.89 -16.19
CA PHE A 319 -1.14 -0.22 -17.11
C PHE A 319 -1.96 0.91 -16.45
N ILE A 320 -2.40 0.70 -15.19
CA ILE A 320 -3.12 1.74 -14.43
C ILE A 320 -2.17 2.89 -14.07
N ASP A 321 -0.94 2.58 -13.65
CA ASP A 321 0.09 3.59 -13.37
C ASP A 321 0.39 4.46 -14.59
N ASP A 322 0.46 3.86 -15.79
CA ASP A 322 0.71 4.58 -17.04
C ASP A 322 -0.44 5.53 -17.39
N ILE A 323 -1.70 5.07 -17.29
CA ILE A 323 -2.88 5.94 -17.45
C ILE A 323 -2.81 7.12 -16.46
N PHE A 324 -2.39 6.86 -15.22
CA PHE A 324 -2.32 7.89 -14.20
C PHE A 324 -1.14 8.83 -14.40
N ALA A 325 -0.01 8.38 -14.95
CA ALA A 325 1.13 9.23 -15.31
C ALA A 325 0.80 10.26 -16.41
N PHE A 326 -0.25 10.03 -17.21
CA PHE A 326 -0.80 11.01 -18.14
C PHE A 326 -1.72 12.04 -17.47
N ILE A 327 -2.36 11.68 -16.36
CA ILE A 327 -3.34 12.53 -15.66
C ILE A 327 -2.68 13.34 -14.53
N ILE A 328 -1.75 12.74 -13.80
CA ILE A 328 -1.02 13.32 -12.67
C ILE A 328 0.46 13.32 -13.01
N THR A 329 1.13 14.45 -12.77
CA THR A 329 2.57 14.59 -12.97
C THR A 329 3.32 13.65 -12.03
N MET A 330 3.69 12.48 -12.53
CA MET A 330 4.53 11.53 -11.79
C MET A 330 6.03 11.82 -11.98
N PRO A 331 6.88 11.48 -10.99
CA PRO A 331 8.33 11.53 -11.13
C PRO A 331 8.81 10.69 -12.32
N THR A 332 9.80 11.19 -13.06
CA THR A 332 10.35 10.54 -14.26
C THR A 332 10.87 9.13 -13.99
N ALA A 333 11.46 8.90 -12.81
CA ALA A 333 11.95 7.58 -12.40
C ALA A 333 10.83 6.53 -12.32
N HIS A 334 9.65 6.91 -11.79
CA HIS A 334 8.49 6.01 -11.72
C HIS A 334 7.98 5.66 -13.13
N ARG A 335 7.91 6.66 -14.01
CA ARG A 335 7.48 6.47 -15.41
C ARG A 335 8.40 5.51 -16.18
N VAL A 336 9.72 5.60 -15.96
CA VAL A 336 10.68 4.66 -16.56
C VAL A 336 10.52 3.25 -16.01
N ALA A 337 10.19 3.11 -14.72
CA ALA A 337 9.92 1.82 -14.10
C ALA A 337 8.63 1.17 -14.62
N CYS A 338 7.55 1.94 -14.83
CA CYS A 338 6.31 1.44 -15.43
C CYS A 338 6.53 1.03 -16.89
N PHE A 339 7.16 1.90 -17.70
CA PHE A 339 7.49 1.60 -19.10
C PHE A 339 8.35 0.33 -19.26
N ARG A 340 9.29 0.11 -18.33
CA ARG A 340 10.09 -1.13 -18.27
C ARG A 340 9.19 -2.36 -18.15
N ASP A 341 8.29 -2.35 -17.17
CA ASP A 341 7.46 -3.51 -16.85
C ASP A 341 6.46 -3.81 -17.98
N ASP A 342 5.97 -2.78 -18.66
CA ASP A 342 5.13 -2.86 -19.87
C ASP A 342 5.88 -3.46 -21.07
N LEU A 343 7.12 -3.04 -21.33
CA LEU A 343 7.94 -3.62 -22.41
C LEU A 343 8.19 -5.12 -22.16
N VAL A 344 8.51 -5.50 -20.91
CA VAL A 344 8.69 -6.91 -20.54
C VAL A 344 7.39 -7.71 -20.73
N PHE A 345 6.24 -7.11 -20.41
CA PHE A 345 4.94 -7.72 -20.64
C PHE A 345 4.66 -7.97 -22.13
N LEU A 346 4.99 -7.01 -23.01
CA LEU A 346 4.82 -7.17 -24.46
C LEU A 346 5.73 -8.27 -25.04
N VAL A 347 7.00 -8.33 -24.65
CA VAL A 347 7.90 -9.42 -25.09
C VAL A 347 7.39 -10.77 -24.60
N TYR A 348 6.86 -10.83 -23.38
CA TYR A 348 6.28 -12.06 -22.84
C TYR A 348 5.03 -12.52 -23.61
N LEU A 349 4.13 -11.60 -23.99
CA LEU A 349 2.98 -11.92 -24.82
C LEU A 349 3.41 -12.47 -26.18
N TYR A 350 4.44 -11.88 -26.79
CA TYR A 350 5.01 -12.37 -28.04
C TYR A 350 5.60 -13.79 -27.91
N GLN A 351 6.32 -14.08 -26.82
CA GLN A 351 6.88 -15.43 -26.59
C GLN A 351 5.84 -16.51 -26.31
N ARG A 352 4.61 -16.12 -25.96
CA ARG A 352 3.52 -17.05 -25.64
C ARG A 352 2.74 -17.48 -26.89
N TRP A 353 2.63 -16.60 -27.88
CA TRP A 353 2.01 -16.89 -29.17
C TRP A 353 3.01 -17.67 -30.03
#